data_AF-A0AAE1LTV1-F1
#
_entry.id   AF-A0AAE1LTV1-F1
#
_cell.length_a   1.000
_cell.length_b   1.000
_cell.length_c   1.000
_cell.angle_alpha   90.00
_cell.angle_beta   90.00
_cell.angle_gamma   90.00
#
_symmetry.space_group_name_H-M   'P 1'
#
loop_
_entity.id
_entity.type
_entity.pdbx_description
1 polymer ?
#
loop_
_entity_poly.entity_id
_entity_poly.type
_entity_poly.pdbx_seq_one_letter_code
_entity_poly.pdbx_strand_id
1 'polypeptide(L)'
;MIVKLQTPIFHPNIAYEGDVCVDILSEWAPATTLLEVAEGLQALMRTPNASSPLNVDASTLMEQDSQLYLDTVLMWTAVHAGGIERPQYLQNKLQTVLDIIPQW
;
A
#
# COMPACT_ATOMS: atom_id res chain seq x y z
N MET A 1 21.63 -0.09 -2.82
CA MET A 1 20.82 -0.81 -1.81
C MET A 1 19.54 -1.28 -2.49
N ILE A 2 18.94 -2.41 -2.07
CA ILE A 2 17.65 -2.88 -2.61
C ILE A 2 16.71 -3.09 -1.42
N VAL A 3 15.50 -2.55 -1.49
CA VAL A 3 14.44 -2.73 -0.50
C VAL A 3 13.23 -3.32 -1.20
N LYS A 4 12.72 -4.42 -0.66
CA LYS A 4 11.56 -5.14 -1.21
C LYS A 4 10.65 -5.59 -0.07
N LEU A 5 9.40 -5.19 -0.11
CA LEU A 5 8.38 -5.71 0.79
C LEU A 5 8.02 -7.14 0.38
N GLN A 6 8.02 -8.04 1.35
CA GLN A 6 7.51 -9.41 1.16
C GLN A 6 5.98 -9.46 1.27
N THR A 7 5.40 -8.57 2.07
CA THR A 7 3.95 -8.46 2.23
C THR A 7 3.38 -7.63 1.08
N PRO A 8 2.41 -8.16 0.31
CA PRO A 8 1.72 -7.37 -0.72
C PRO A 8 1.04 -6.14 -0.13
N ILE A 9 1.15 -5.00 -0.81
CA ILE A 9 0.60 -3.72 -0.37
C ILE A 9 0.09 -2.93 -1.57
N PHE A 10 -1.00 -2.18 -1.36
CA PHE A 10 -1.51 -1.22 -2.32
C PHE A 10 -1.03 0.18 -1.93
N HIS A 11 -0.01 0.70 -2.62
CA HIS A 11 0.62 1.99 -2.26
C HIS A 11 1.24 2.67 -3.49
N PRO A 12 1.08 4.00 -3.69
CA PRO A 12 1.58 4.71 -4.88
C PRO A 12 3.08 4.53 -5.16
N ASN A 13 3.91 4.42 -4.12
CA ASN A 13 5.38 4.33 -4.24
C ASN A 13 5.95 2.93 -4.00
N ILE A 14 5.13 1.88 -4.01
CA ILE A 14 5.58 0.50 -3.87
C ILE A 14 5.02 -0.28 -5.05
N ALA A 15 5.89 -0.96 -5.80
CA ALA A 15 5.47 -1.78 -6.94
C ALA A 15 4.61 -2.97 -6.46
N TYR A 16 3.84 -3.57 -7.38
CA TYR A 16 3.03 -4.75 -7.06
C TYR A 16 3.88 -5.93 -6.56
N GLU A 17 5.11 -6.05 -7.06
CA GLU A 17 6.11 -7.04 -6.64
C GLU A 17 6.80 -6.68 -5.32
N GLY A 18 6.45 -5.53 -4.71
CA GLY A 18 6.98 -5.06 -3.43
C GLY A 18 8.24 -4.20 -3.53
N ASP A 19 8.73 -3.89 -4.73
CA ASP A 19 9.94 -3.09 -4.90
C ASP A 19 9.72 -1.63 -4.49
N VAL A 20 10.69 -1.07 -3.76
CA VAL A 20 10.68 0.33 -3.29
C VAL A 20 11.86 1.07 -3.89
N CYS A 21 11.60 2.24 -4.47
CA CYS A 21 12.67 3.09 -4.96
C CYS A 21 13.44 3.70 -3.77
N VAL A 22 14.72 3.38 -3.66
CA VAL A 22 15.57 3.85 -2.56
C VAL A 22 15.72 5.37 -2.56
N ASP A 23 15.72 6.00 -3.74
CA ASP A 23 15.83 7.45 -3.87
C ASP A 23 14.61 8.18 -3.25
N ILE A 24 13.47 7.48 -3.11
CA ILE A 24 12.29 8.01 -2.42
C ILE A 24 12.44 7.92 -0.89
N LEU A 25 13.23 6.97 -0.39
CA LEU A 25 13.43 6.75 1.05
C LEU A 25 14.53 7.66 1.62
N SER A 26 15.65 7.79 0.92
CA SER A 26 16.80 8.62 1.31
C SER A 26 17.85 8.67 0.20
N GLU A 27 18.62 9.76 0.10
CA GLU A 27 19.90 9.73 -0.62
C GLU A 27 20.85 8.75 0.09
N TRP A 28 21.11 7.61 -0.55
CA TRP A 28 21.95 6.58 0.06
C TRP A 28 23.39 7.09 0.26
N ALA A 29 23.89 6.93 1.49
CA ALA A 29 25.29 7.11 1.85
C ALA A 29 25.85 5.84 2.55
N PRO A 30 27.18 5.63 2.59
CA PRO A 30 27.78 4.49 3.31
C PRO A 30 27.47 4.44 4.81
N ALA A 31 27.09 5.58 5.41
CA ALA A 31 26.68 5.68 6.80
C ALA A 31 25.19 5.34 7.04
N THR A 32 24.40 5.16 5.99
CA THR A 32 22.97 4.89 6.09
C THR A 32 22.74 3.57 6.82
N THR A 33 21.96 3.64 7.90
CA THR A 33 21.64 2.53 8.79
C THR A 33 20.33 1.86 8.39
N LEU A 34 20.13 0.62 8.84
CA LEU A 34 18.84 -0.07 8.67
C LEU A 34 17.69 0.66 9.37
N LEU A 35 17.97 1.38 10.47
CA LEU A 35 16.97 2.15 11.18
C LEU A 35 16.47 3.32 10.33
N GLU A 36 17.38 4.10 9.74
CA GLU A 36 17.02 5.22 8.86
C GLU A 36 16.19 4.74 7.66
N VAL A 37 16.52 3.57 7.10
CA VAL A 37 15.73 2.96 6.01
C VAL A 37 14.32 2.58 6.49
N ALA A 38 14.20 1.99 7.67
CA ALA A 38 12.91 1.62 8.25
C ALA A 38 12.05 2.84 8.59
N GLU A 39 12.67 3.91 9.10
CA GLU A 39 12.01 5.19 9.37
C GLU A 39 11.54 5.88 8.09
N GLY A 40 12.39 5.90 7.05
CA GLY A 40 12.03 6.39 5.72
C GLY A 40 10.85 5.60 5.13
N LEU A 41 10.84 4.28 5.29
CA LEU A 41 9.74 3.45 4.79
C LEU A 41 8.44 3.74 5.55
N GLN A 42 8.50 3.91 6.88
CA GLN A 42 7.33 4.30 7.67
C GLN A 42 6.81 5.70 7.30
N ALA A 43 7.71 6.65 7.05
CA ALA A 43 7.33 7.98 6.58
C ALA A 43 6.65 7.90 5.21
N LEU A 44 7.22 7.13 4.28
CA LEU A 44 6.65 6.91 2.95
C LEU A 44 5.24 6.30 3.02
N MET A 45 5.02 5.31 3.90
CA MET A 45 3.69 4.71 4.10
C MET A 45 2.65 5.69 4.69
N ARG A 46 3.08 6.67 5.50
CA ARG A 46 2.18 7.70 6.06
C ARG A 46 1.85 8.79 5.05
N THR A 47 2.83 9.15 4.22
CA THR A 47 2.73 10.24 3.26
C THR A 47 3.23 9.78 1.89
N PRO A 48 2.37 9.13 1.08
CA PRO A 48 2.73 8.73 -0.27
C PRO A 48 3.04 9.95 -1.15
N ASN A 49 3.98 9.77 -2.08
CA ASN A 49 4.37 10.74 -3.10
C ASN A 49 3.72 10.40 -4.45
N ALA A 50 2.63 11.09 -4.79
CA ALA A 50 1.92 10.89 -6.06
C ALA A 50 2.69 11.39 -7.31
N SER A 51 3.72 12.22 -7.15
CA SER A 51 4.44 12.82 -8.29
C SER A 51 5.42 11.87 -8.97
N SER A 52 5.76 10.74 -8.34
CA SER A 52 6.64 9.71 -8.92
C SER A 52 6.20 8.32 -8.46
N PRO A 53 5.05 7.82 -8.97
CA PRO A 53 4.48 6.57 -8.52
C PRO A 53 5.17 5.37 -9.18
N LEU A 54 5.41 4.32 -8.39
CA LEU A 54 5.71 2.98 -8.90
C LEU A 54 4.43 2.21 -9.20
N ASN A 55 3.34 2.53 -8.51
CA ASN A 55 2.01 2.00 -8.75
C ASN A 55 1.10 3.14 -9.23
N VAL A 56 0.95 3.24 -10.56
CA VAL A 56 0.15 4.29 -11.21
C VAL A 56 -1.34 4.15 -10.85
N ASP A 57 -1.84 2.93 -10.69
CA ASP A 57 -3.24 2.70 -10.33
C ASP A 57 -3.55 3.22 -8.94
N ALA A 58 -2.67 2.94 -7.97
CA ALA A 58 -2.81 3.45 -6.60
C ALA A 58 -2.73 4.98 -6.56
N SER A 59 -1.82 5.59 -7.31
CA SER A 59 -1.71 7.06 -7.41
C SER A 59 -2.96 7.67 -8.03
N THR A 60 -3.42 7.11 -9.16
CA THR A 60 -4.60 7.58 -9.89
C THR A 60 -5.85 7.47 -9.04
N LEU A 61 -6.03 6.34 -8.35
CA LEU A 61 -7.18 6.14 -7.47
C LEU A 61 -7.15 7.10 -6.28
N MET A 62 -5.98 7.34 -5.69
CA MET A 62 -5.81 8.30 -4.59
C MET A 62 -6.20 9.73 -5.01
N GLU A 63 -5.88 10.14 -6.24
CA GLU A 63 -6.22 11.45 -6.79
C GLU A 63 -7.70 11.59 -7.20
N GLN A 64 -8.28 10.52 -7.75
CA GLN A 64 -9.65 10.55 -8.29
C GLN A 64 -10.72 10.30 -7.22
N ASP A 65 -10.49 9.35 -6.31
CA ASP A 65 -11.43 8.96 -5.27
C ASP A 65 -10.67 8.48 -4.02
N SER A 66 -10.38 9.45 -3.14
CA SER A 66 -9.66 9.20 -1.90
C SER A 66 -10.36 8.22 -0.95
N GLN A 67 -11.70 8.15 -1.01
CA GLN A 67 -12.47 7.21 -0.21
C GLN A 67 -12.30 5.80 -0.75
N LEU A 68 -12.45 5.59 -2.06
CA LEU A 68 -12.23 4.29 -2.68
C LEU A 68 -10.78 3.82 -2.57
N TYR A 69 -9.82 4.75 -2.61
CA TYR A 69 -8.41 4.46 -2.30
C TYR A 69 -8.27 3.92 -0.87
N LEU A 70 -8.83 4.60 0.12
CA LEU A 70 -8.78 4.17 1.52
C LEU A 70 -9.46 2.80 1.72
N ASP A 71 -10.65 2.61 1.15
CA ASP A 71 -11.37 1.33 1.11
C ASP A 71 -10.46 0.20 0.60
N THR A 72 -9.74 0.45 -0.49
CA THR A 72 -8.83 -0.51 -1.14
C THR A 72 -7.61 -0.80 -0.27
N VAL A 73 -6.96 0.23 0.29
CA VAL A 73 -5.80 0.07 1.18
C VAL A 73 -6.17 -0.76 2.41
N LEU A 74 -7.34 -0.51 3.02
CA LEU A 74 -7.82 -1.26 4.18
C LEU A 74 -8.12 -2.71 3.83
N MET A 75 -8.73 -2.97 2.67
CA MET A 75 -8.94 -4.32 2.17
C MET A 75 -7.62 -5.08 2.00
N TRP A 76 -6.64 -4.50 1.31
CA TRP A 76 -5.32 -5.11 1.11
C TRP A 76 -4.61 -5.38 2.44
N THR A 77 -4.64 -4.41 3.37
CA THR A 77 -4.04 -4.55 4.69
C THR A 77 -4.68 -5.68 5.51
N ALA A 78 -6.01 -5.82 5.45
CA ALA A 78 -6.73 -6.89 6.13
C ALA A 78 -6.40 -8.29 5.55
N VAL A 79 -6.23 -8.39 4.23
CA VAL A 79 -5.93 -9.66 3.55
C VAL A 79 -4.47 -10.08 3.73
N HIS A 80 -3.52 -9.14 3.62
CA HIS A 80 -2.10 -9.46 3.48
C HIS A 80 -1.27 -9.19 4.75
N ALA A 81 -1.68 -8.25 5.61
CA ALA A 81 -0.88 -7.78 6.74
C ALA A 81 -1.53 -8.02 8.12
N GLY A 82 -2.65 -8.76 8.18
CA GLY A 82 -3.35 -9.05 9.43
C GLY A 82 -4.03 -7.83 10.07
N GLY A 83 -4.41 -6.83 9.27
CA GLY A 83 -5.14 -5.65 9.73
C GLY A 83 -6.39 -6.02 10.53
N ILE A 84 -6.44 -5.58 11.80
CA ILE A 84 -7.40 -6.05 12.82
C ILE A 84 -8.83 -5.52 12.58
N GLU A 85 -9.01 -4.45 11.79
CA GLU A 85 -10.33 -3.90 11.51
C GLU A 85 -10.61 -3.85 10.01
N ARG A 86 -11.52 -4.71 9.55
CA ARG A 86 -12.28 -4.41 8.33
C ARG A 86 -13.39 -3.44 8.76
N PRO A 87 -13.41 -2.18 8.31
CA PRO A 87 -14.55 -1.32 8.51
C PRO A 87 -15.84 -2.03 8.13
N GLN A 88 -16.88 -1.92 8.96
CA GLN A 88 -18.13 -2.67 8.76
C GLN A 88 -18.72 -2.47 7.36
N TYR A 89 -18.56 -1.27 6.77
CA TYR A 89 -19.04 -0.98 5.42
C TYR A 89 -18.31 -1.80 4.33
N LEU A 90 -17.01 -2.12 4.51
CA LEU A 90 -16.28 -3.02 3.61
C LEU A 90 -16.76 -4.45 3.77
N GLN A 91 -17.02 -4.89 5.01
CA GLN A 91 -17.60 -6.23 5.24
C GLN A 91 -18.93 -6.38 4.53
N ASN A 92 -19.79 -5.36 4.62
CA ASN A 92 -21.08 -5.34 3.95
C ASN A 92 -20.94 -5.40 2.43
N LYS A 93 -20.04 -4.60 1.82
CA LYS A 93 -19.75 -4.67 0.38
C LYS A 93 -19.22 -6.04 -0.04
N LEU A 94 -18.30 -6.62 0.73
CA LEU A 94 -17.70 -7.94 0.43
C LEU A 94 -18.74 -9.06 0.53
N GLN A 95 -19.60 -9.02 1.55
CA GLN A 95 -20.71 -9.96 1.67
C GLN A 95 -21.66 -9.85 0.48
N THR A 96 -22.04 -8.64 0.07
CA THR A 96 -22.84 -8.43 -1.14
C THR A 96 -22.18 -9.04 -2.37
N VAL A 97 -20.86 -8.87 -2.56
CA VAL A 97 -20.14 -9.48 -3.68
C VAL A 97 -20.16 -11.01 -3.59
N LEU A 98 -19.89 -11.59 -2.41
CA LEU A 98 -19.92 -13.04 -2.19
C LEU A 98 -21.30 -13.66 -2.40
N ASP A 99 -22.36 -12.90 -2.11
CA ASP A 99 -23.75 -13.33 -2.29
C ASP A 99 -24.18 -13.36 -3.77
N ILE A 100 -23.53 -12.56 -4.63
CA ILE A 100 -23.83 -12.50 -6.08
C ILE A 100 -23.02 -13.52 -6.87
N ILE A 101 -21.87 -13.96 -6.33
CA ILE A 101 -21.03 -14.97 -6.98
C ILE A 101 -21.65 -16.35 -6.74
N PRO A 102 -21.91 -17.15 -7.80
CA PRO A 102 -22.49 -18.47 -7.63
C PRO A 102 -21.51 -19.40 -6.90
N GLN A 103 -22.00 -20.03 -5.83
CA GLN A 103 -21.27 -20.97 -4.97
C GLN A 103 -21.29 -22.37 -5.61
N TRP A 104 -20.50 -22.60 -6.66
CA TRP A 104 -20.32 -23.93 -7.25
C TRP A 104 -18.98 -24.55 -6.86
#